data_AF-A0A4S4BVZ1-F1
#
_entry.id   AF-A0A4S4BVZ1-F1
#
_cell.length_a   1.000
_cell.length_b   1.000
_cell.length_c   1.000
_cell.angle_alpha   90.00
_cell.angle_beta   90.00
_cell.angle_gamma   90.00
#
_symmetry.space_group_name_H-M   'P 1'
#
loop_
_entity.id
_entity.type
_entity.pdbx_description
1 polymer ?
#
loop_
_entity_poly.entity_id
_entity_poly.type
_entity_poly.pdbx_seq_one_letter_code
_entity_poly.pdbx_strand_id
1 'polypeptide(L)' 'MCILKGVRILGTIEGHDKYSIMVKSNGKQQTLYKHSIFTIVR' A
#
# COMPACT_ATOMS: atom_id res chain seq x y z
N MET A 1 6.49 -0.20 4.59
CA MET A 1 6.90 0.23 3.23
C MET A 1 6.41 -0.79 2.22
N CYS A 2 5.67 -0.37 1.19
CA CYS A 2 5.20 -1.27 0.13
C CYS A 2 5.83 -0.90 -1.23
N ILE A 3 6.29 -1.88 -1.99
CA ILE A 3 6.78 -1.68 -3.37
C ILE A 3 5.68 -2.07 -4.35
N LEU A 4 5.28 -1.13 -5.19
CA LEU A 4 4.36 -1.35 -6.32
C LEU A 4 5.14 -1.17 -7.61
N LYS A 5 5.33 -2.22 -8.41
CA LYS A 5 5.99 -2.13 -9.74
C LYS A 5 7.27 -1.26 -9.75
N GLY A 6 8.10 -1.32 -8.69
CA GLY A 6 9.32 -0.50 -8.54
C GLY A 6 9.16 0.86 -7.85
N VAL A 7 7.93 1.33 -7.59
CA VAL A 7 7.65 2.55 -6.81
C VAL A 7 7.53 2.20 -5.34
N ARG A 8 8.31 2.88 -4.49
CA ARG A 8 8.24 2.75 -3.03
C ARG A 8 7.15 3.67 -2.48
N ILE A 9 6.11 3.08 -1.90
CA ILE A 9 5.10 3.81 -1.13
C ILE A 9 5.45 3.70 0.36
N LEU A 10 5.78 4.86 0.93
CA LEU A 10 5.92 5.09 2.36
C LEU A 10 4.60 5.62 2.89
N GLY A 11 3.92 4.85 3.73
CA GLY A 11 2.67 5.25 4.33
C GLY A 11 2.24 4.29 5.43
N THR A 12 1.23 4.71 6.18
CA THR A 12 0.63 3.92 7.25
C THR A 12 -0.57 3.17 6.70
N ILE A 13 -0.69 1.88 7.00
CA ILE A 13 -1.85 1.09 6.63
C ILE A 13 -3.01 1.51 7.54
N GLU A 14 -4.07 2.08 6.97
CA GLU A 14 -5.28 2.47 7.72
C GLU A 14 -6.36 1.40 7.67
N GLY A 15 -6.29 0.47 6.72
CA GLY A 15 -7.23 -0.65 6.64
C GLY A 15 -6.84 -1.67 5.58
N HIS A 16 -7.45 -2.85 5.62
CA HIS A 16 -7.28 -3.87 4.60
C HIS A 16 -8.57 -4.66 4.39
N ASP A 17 -8.77 -5.15 3.18
CA ASP A 17 -9.79 -6.14 2.85
C ASP A 17 -9.14 -7.38 2.22
N LYS A 18 -9.94 -8.29 1.67
CA LYS A 18 -9.45 -9.53 1.07
C LYS A 18 -8.53 -9.27 -0.12
N TYR A 19 -8.83 -8.25 -0.93
CA TYR A 19 -8.19 -7.96 -2.22
C TYR A 19 -7.35 -6.67 -2.23
N SER A 20 -7.59 -5.73 -1.32
CA SER A 20 -6.90 -4.44 -1.29
C SER A 20 -6.41 -4.03 0.11
N ILE A 21 -5.54 -3.03 0.14
CA ILE A 21 -4.96 -2.42 1.34
C ILE A 21 -5.04 -0.91 1.19
N MET A 22 -5.57 -0.25 2.21
CA MET A 22 -5.70 1.19 2.26
C MET A 22 -4.51 1.78 3.00
N VAL A 23 -3.76 2.64 2.32
CA VAL A 23 -2.54 3.24 2.84
C VAL A 23 -2.69 4.75 2.79
N LYS A 24 -2.43 5.40 3.93
CA LYS A 24 -2.33 6.85 4.00
C LYS A 24 -0.88 7.27 3.86
N SER A 25 -0.62 8.08 2.86
CA SER A 25 0.71 8.60 2.54
C SER A 25 0.60 10.06 2.14
N ASN A 26 1.46 10.91 2.70
CA ASN A 26 1.53 12.34 2.40
C ASN A 26 0.17 13.07 2.51
N GLY A 27 -0.62 12.74 3.54
CA GLY A 27 -1.96 13.31 3.77
C GLY A 27 -3.05 12.81 2.82
N LYS A 28 -2.72 11.96 1.83
CA LYS A 28 -3.68 11.34 0.91
C LYS A 28 -3.87 9.87 1.22
N GLN A 29 -5.10 9.41 1.05
CA GLN A 29 -5.46 8.00 1.17
C GLN A 29 -5.38 7.34 -0.21
N GLN A 30 -4.70 6.19 -0.29
CA GLN A 30 -4.51 5.43 -1.51
C GLN A 30 -4.92 3.99 -1.28
N THR A 31 -5.75 3.44 -2.16
CA THR A 31 -6.14 2.03 -2.13
C THR A 31 -5.23 1.24 -3.07
N LEU A 32 -4.51 0.27 -2.51
CA LEU A 32 -3.55 -0.57 -3.20
C LEU A 32 -4.10 -1.98 -3.36
N TYR A 33 -4.18 -2.47 -4.60
CA TYR A 33 -4.60 -3.84 -4.84
C TYR A 33 -3.47 -4.83 -4.60
N LYS A 34 -3.74 -5.89 -3.84
CA LYS A 34 -2.73 -6.90 -3.46
C LYS A 34 -2.07 -7.59 -4.65
N HIS A 35 -2.80 -7.76 -5.77
CA HIS A 35 -2.24 -8.35 -6.99
C HIS A 35 -1.14 -7.50 -7.63
N SER A 36 -1.02 -6.22 -7.26
CA SER A 36 0.01 -5.30 -7.78
C SER A 36 1.12 -5.00 -6.75
N ILE A 37 1.01 -5.54 -5.53
CA ILE A 37 2.00 -5.34 -4.46
C ILE A 37 3.07 -6.42 -4.58
N PHE A 38 4.32 -5.98 -4.68
CA PHE A 38 5.46 -6.87 -4.84
C PHE A 38 6.13 -7.23 -3.51
N THR A 39 6.19 -6.28 -2.57
CA THR A 39 6.80 -6.51 -1.26
C THR A 39 6.20 -5.57 -0.22
N ILE A 40 5.88 -6.12 0.96
CA ILE A 40 5.48 -5.36 2.14
C ILE A 40 6.59 -5.55 3.17
N VAL A 41 7.33 -4.48 3.48
CA VAL A 41 8.33 -4.45 4.54
C VAL A 41 7.70 -3.79 5.76
N ARG A 42 7.75 -4.50 6.89
CA ARG A 42 7.27 -4.03 8.19
C ARG A 42 8.29 -3.07 8.82
#